data_AF-A0AAD1CMD1-F1
#
_entry.id   AF-A0AAD1CMD1-F1
#
_cell.length_a   1.000
_cell.length_b   1.000
_cell.length_c   1.000
_cell.angle_alpha   90.00
_cell.angle_beta   90.00
_cell.angle_gamma   90.00
#
_symmetry.space_group_name_H-M   'P 1'
#
loop_
_entity.id
_entity.type
_entity.pdbx_description
1 polymer ?
#
loop_
_entity_poly.entity_id
_entity_poly.type
_entity_poly.pdbx_seq_one_letter_code
_entity_poly.pdbx_strand_id
1 'polypeptide(L)'
;MIKKGDKISILSGNYKGLKGVISKVFPKKKKVIVFGINMIQKHIKPNAKNPKGGIIKKEVPIHISNLKKEEKKKIDDSLSV
;
A
#
# COMPACT_ATOMS: atom_id res chain seq x y z
N MET A 1 -10.02 2.50 13.35
CA MET A 1 -9.48 1.22 12.79
C MET A 1 -9.20 1.39 11.31
N ILE A 2 -8.12 0.79 10.82
CA ILE A 2 -7.75 0.75 9.41
C ILE A 2 -8.31 -0.55 8.80
N LYS A 3 -9.09 -0.44 7.73
CA LYS A 3 -9.71 -1.58 7.02
C LYS A 3 -9.18 -1.69 5.58
N LYS A 4 -9.38 -2.86 4.98
CA LYS A 4 -9.15 -3.05 3.54
C LYS A 4 -10.04 -2.07 2.77
N GLY A 5 -9.48 -1.36 1.78
CA GLY A 5 -10.19 -0.35 1.01
C GLY A 5 -10.11 1.09 1.54
N ASP A 6 -9.55 1.30 2.74
CA ASP A 6 -9.30 2.67 3.21
C ASP A 6 -8.23 3.37 2.35
N LYS A 7 -8.43 4.67 2.10
CA LYS A 7 -7.42 5.56 1.52
C LYS A 7 -6.49 6.04 2.63
N ILE A 8 -5.20 5.92 2.37
CA ILE A 8 -4.15 6.28 3.31
C ILE A 8 -3.04 7.05 2.60
N SER A 9 -2.38 7.93 3.34
CA SER A 9 -1.16 8.60 2.93
C SER A 9 0.03 8.09 3.74
N ILE A 10 1.20 8.05 3.12
CA ILE A 10 2.44 7.61 3.75
C ILE A 10 3.13 8.82 4.39
N LEU A 11 3.36 8.74 5.70
CA LEU A 11 3.98 9.80 6.49
C LEU A 11 5.51 9.77 6.43
N SER A 12 6.10 8.58 6.32
CA SER A 12 7.54 8.37 6.48
C SER A 12 8.06 7.20 5.63
N GLY A 13 9.37 7.21 5.36
CA GLY A 13 10.07 6.24 4.51
C GLY A 13 10.25 6.70 3.06
N ASN A 14 10.75 5.80 2.20
CA ASN A 14 11.09 6.10 0.80
C ASN A 14 9.89 6.55 -0.06
N TYR A 15 8.68 6.20 0.38
CA TYR A 15 7.43 6.47 -0.33
C TYR A 15 6.61 7.58 0.34
N LYS A 16 7.25 8.44 1.14
CA LYS A 16 6.61 9.55 1.86
C LYS A 16 5.83 10.46 0.90
N GLY A 17 4.63 10.87 1.31
CA GLY A 17 3.75 11.76 0.54
C GLY A 17 2.89 11.05 -0.51
N LEU A 18 3.19 9.79 -0.85
CA LEU A 18 2.33 9.02 -1.73
C LEU A 18 1.03 8.60 -1.02
N LYS A 19 -0.03 8.55 -1.82
CA LYS A 19 -1.37 8.13 -1.40
C LYS A 19 -1.69 6.79 -2.05
N GLY A 20 -2.38 5.94 -1.33
CA GLY A 20 -2.75 4.63 -1.84
C GLY A 20 -3.97 4.03 -1.13
N VAL A 21 -4.41 2.91 -1.66
CA VAL A 21 -5.52 2.12 -1.11
C VAL A 21 -4.97 0.85 -0.48
N ILE A 22 -5.53 0.46 0.65
CA ILE A 22 -5.12 -0.75 1.36
C ILE A 22 -5.64 -1.99 0.64
N SER A 23 -4.71 -2.82 0.15
CA SER A 23 -4.97 -4.11 -0.48
C SER A 23 -5.19 -5.22 0.57
N LYS A 24 -4.34 -5.27 1.60
CA LYS A 24 -4.43 -6.29 2.67
C LYS A 24 -3.95 -5.77 4.02
N VAL A 25 -4.61 -6.19 5.09
CA VAL A 25 -4.25 -5.83 6.47
C VAL A 25 -3.79 -7.09 7.22
N PHE A 26 -2.68 -6.98 7.95
CA PHE A 26 -2.17 -8.00 8.86
C PHE A 26 -2.23 -7.47 10.30
N PRO A 27 -3.38 -7.61 10.99
CA PRO A 27 -3.59 -6.99 12.30
C PRO A 27 -2.61 -7.53 13.36
N LYS A 28 -2.36 -8.85 13.37
CA LYS A 28 -1.41 -9.51 14.28
C LYS A 28 0.02 -8.94 14.19
N LYS A 29 0.44 -8.52 12.99
CA LYS A 29 1.79 -8.02 12.71
C LYS A 29 1.86 -6.49 12.65
N LYS A 30 0.74 -5.79 12.84
CA LYS A 30 0.60 -4.33 12.66
C LYS A 30 1.15 -3.82 11.31
N LYS A 31 0.97 -4.60 10.24
CA LYS A 31 1.40 -4.22 8.88
C LYS A 31 0.25 -4.25 7.89
N VAL A 32 0.37 -3.47 6.82
CA VAL A 32 -0.60 -3.42 5.72
C VAL A 32 0.10 -3.38 4.37
N ILE A 33 -0.51 -3.97 3.35
CA ILE A 33 -0.07 -3.85 1.96
C ILE A 33 -0.90 -2.75 1.31
N VAL A 34 -0.20 -1.81 0.68
CA VAL A 34 -0.79 -0.71 -0.08
C VAL A 34 -0.58 -1.00 -1.57
N PHE A 35 -1.64 -0.83 -2.36
CA PHE A 35 -1.61 -1.15 -3.78
C PHE A 35 -0.60 -0.26 -4.53
N GLY A 36 0.28 -0.88 -5.31
CA GLY A 36 1.25 -0.18 -6.16
C GLY A 36 2.38 0.54 -5.41
N ILE A 37 2.47 0.39 -4.09
CA ILE A 37 3.52 1.01 -3.28
C ILE A 37 4.38 -0.07 -2.62
N ASN A 38 5.68 0.21 -2.45
CA ASN A 38 6.63 -0.68 -1.79
C ASN A 38 6.74 -2.05 -2.49
N MET A 39 6.96 -1.99 -3.81
CA MET A 39 7.16 -3.16 -4.66
C MET A 39 8.62 -3.59 -4.64
N ILE A 40 8.86 -4.88 -4.42
CA ILE A 40 10.19 -5.48 -4.54
C ILE A 40 10.23 -6.42 -5.73
N GLN A 41 11.42 -6.52 -6.32
CA GLN A 41 11.74 -7.55 -7.30
C GLN A 41 12.25 -8.78 -6.56
N LYS A 42 11.48 -9.87 -6.60
CA LYS A 42 11.87 -11.14 -6.01
C LYS A 42 12.29 -12.11 -7.12
N HIS A 43 13.55 -12.50 -7.09
CA HIS A 43 14.07 -13.59 -7.91
C HIS A 43 13.55 -14.90 -7.34
N ILE A 44 12.80 -15.65 -8.15
CA ILE A 44 12.35 -16.99 -7.81
C ILE A 44 13.04 -18.03 -8.68
N LYS A 45 13.56 -19.07 -8.02
CA LYS A 45 13.97 -20.28 -8.71
C LYS A 45 12.73 -20.97 -9.29
N PRO A 46 12.86 -21.67 -10.43
CA PRO A 46 11.77 -22.48 -10.99
C PRO A 46 11.22 -23.44 -9.94
N ASN A 47 9.89 -23.51 -9.84
CA ASN A 47 9.21 -24.44 -8.94
C ASN A 47 7.86 -24.84 -9.57
N ALA A 48 7.18 -25.87 -9.06
CA ALA A 48 5.95 -26.42 -9.65
C ALA A 48 4.86 -25.38 -9.94
N LYS A 49 4.76 -24.32 -9.11
CA LYS A 49 3.81 -23.21 -9.31
C LYS A 49 4.27 -22.15 -10.33
N ASN A 50 5.57 -22.08 -10.62
CA ASN A 50 6.19 -21.12 -11.53
C ASN A 50 7.30 -21.82 -12.34
N PRO A 51 6.95 -22.61 -13.37
CA PRO A 51 7.90 -23.47 -14.09
C PRO A 51 8.95 -22.68 -14.90
N LYS A 52 8.63 -21.46 -15.35
CA LYS A 52 9.59 -20.59 -16.04
C LYS A 52 10.59 -19.90 -15.11
N GLY A 53 10.39 -19.94 -13.79
CA GLY A 53 11.14 -19.08 -12.86
C GLY A 53 11.02 -17.60 -13.23
N GLY A 54 11.88 -16.75 -12.67
CA GLY A 54 12.04 -15.36 -13.11
C GLY A 54 11.90 -14.31 -12.02
N ILE A 55 11.77 -13.06 -12.46
CA ILE A 55 11.65 -11.89 -11.57
C ILE A 55 10.18 -11.57 -11.39
N ILE A 56 9.66 -11.77 -10.18
CA ILE A 56 8.30 -11.35 -9.84
C ILE A 56 8.36 -10.03 -9.10
N LYS A 57 7.52 -9.08 -9.51
CA LYS A 57 7.25 -7.88 -8.72
C LYS A 57 6.18 -8.22 -7.68
N LYS A 58 6.47 -7.95 -6.41
CA LYS A 58 5.53 -8.20 -5.31
C LYS A 58 5.46 -7.02 -4.36
N GLU A 59 4.24 -6.69 -3.97
CA GLU A 59 3.96 -5.67 -2.96
C GLU A 59 4.34 -6.18 -1.56
N VAL A 60 5.04 -5.35 -0.80
CA VAL A 60 5.54 -5.68 0.53
C VAL A 60 4.80 -4.88 1.60
N PRO A 61 4.45 -5.49 2.73
CA PRO A 61 3.75 -4.80 3.80
C PRO A 61 4.56 -3.66 4.42
N ILE A 62 3.89 -2.53 4.67
CA ILE A 62 4.37 -1.33 5.37
C ILE A 62 3.81 -1.35 6.81
N HIS A 63 4.55 -0.79 7.76
CA HIS A 63 4.10 -0.67 9.15
C HIS A 63 3.00 0.37 9.31
N ILE A 64 1.98 0.08 10.14
CA ILE A 64 0.81 0.96 10.33
C ILE A 64 1.19 2.34 10.87
N SER A 65 2.24 2.45 11.70
CA SER A 65 2.69 3.73 12.26
C SER A 65 3.17 4.74 11.21
N ASN A 66 3.56 4.26 10.02
CA ASN A 66 4.06 5.13 8.95
C ASN A 66 2.93 5.61 8.03
N LEU A 67 1.68 5.31 8.38
CA LEU A 67 0.50 5.57 7.55
C LEU A 67 -0.49 6.46 8.30
N LYS A 68 -1.15 7.33 7.55
CA LYS A 68 -2.25 8.16 8.04
C LYS A 68 -3.50 7.88 7.21
N LYS A 69 -4.63 7.68 7.89
CA LYS A 69 -5.92 7.62 7.21
C LYS A 69 -6.25 8.99 6.63
N GLU A 70 -6.57 9.03 5.35
CA GLU A 70 -6.95 10.26 4.69
C GLU A 70 -8.47 10.38 4.72
N GLU A 71 -8.96 11.38 5.43
CA GLU A 71 -10.33 11.84 5.29
C GLU A 71 -10.38 12.80 4.12
N LYS A 72 -11.37 12.63 3.24
CA LYS A 72 -11.60 13.57 2.15
C LYS A 72 -11.80 14.94 2.77
N LYS A 73 -10.82 15.84 2.62
CA LYS A 73 -11.11 17.27 2.74
C LYS A 73 -12.14 17.56 1.67
N LYS A 74 -13.38 17.88 2.09
CA LYS A 74 -14.29 18.66 1.26
C LYS A 74 -13.50 19.90 0.89
N ILE A 75 -13.21 20.06 -0.39
CA ILE A 75 -12.77 21.34 -0.91
C ILE A 75 -14.06 22.16 -0.96
N ASP A 76 -14.13 23.16 -0.09
CA ASP A 76 -15.21 24.14 0.04
C ASP A 76 -15.78 24.59 -1.31
N ASP A 77 -17.11 24.52 -1.41
CA ASP A 77 -18.02 25.53 -1.97
C ASP A 77 -17.36 26.78 -2.58
N SER A 78 -16.80 26.68 -3.80
CA SER A 78 -16.26 27.85 -4.50
C SER A 78 -16.24 27.74 -6.03
N LEU A 79 -17.24 27.08 -6.64
CA LEU A 79 -17.64 27.24 -8.04
C LEU A 79 -19.07 26.70 -8.16
N SER A 80 -20.10 27.45 -7.81
CA SER A 80 -20.79 28.28 -8.81
C SER A 80 -21.54 29.42 -8.10
N VAL A 81 -20.98 30.63 -8.18
CA VAL A 81 -21.80 31.85 -8.31
C VAL A 81 -22.38 31.85 -9.71
#